data_AF-A0A6F9DHX9-F1
#
_entry.id   AF-A0A6F9DHX9-F1
#
_cell.length_a   1.000
_cell.length_b   1.000
_cell.length_c   1.000
_cell.angle_alpha   90.00
_cell.angle_beta   90.00
_cell.angle_gamma   90.00
#
_symmetry.space_group_name_H-M   'P 1'
#
loop_
_entity.id
_entity.type
_entity.pdbx_description
1 polymer ?
#
loop_
_entity_poly.entity_id
_entity_poly.type
_entity_poly.pdbx_seq_one_letter_code
_entity_poly.pdbx_strand_id
1 'polypeptide(L)'
;MMLGRFFTHLRLLPGGPKYVPCVQKFYTTESTSPEQTNTSKAEEVLSTKYGRHGVHLEEEAKDLIRRVQRHEKDFESEEVQIVKLTVKLRYFQRMSRKNDKMKKTFRGKLLRTFERRWQLLNELRRFRYESYEKVLKELSTQHILEPELWVSKTDLAADVEDMRIRAFAEKQKQMAEDAKINEEFETTKNQIKKELLQKLEQ
;
A
#
# COMPACT_ATOMS: atom_id res chain seq x y z
N MET A 1 -1.11 21.44 -21.96
CA MET A 1 -2.29 22.33 -21.97
C MET A 1 -2.73 22.58 -20.55
N MET A 2 -2.77 23.86 -20.17
CA MET A 2 -3.14 24.36 -18.85
C MET A 2 -4.62 24.11 -18.56
N LEU A 3 -4.96 23.46 -17.44
CA LEU A 3 -6.33 23.44 -16.95
C LEU A 3 -6.54 24.62 -15.99
N GLY A 4 -7.12 25.66 -16.58
CA GLY A 4 -7.48 26.90 -15.94
C GLY A 4 -8.62 26.76 -14.94
N ARG A 5 -8.49 27.60 -13.91
CA ARG A 5 -9.53 28.32 -13.15
C ARG A 5 -10.98 28.11 -13.64
N PHE A 6 -11.74 27.34 -12.88
CA PHE A 6 -13.20 27.52 -12.74
C PHE A 6 -13.48 27.96 -11.31
N PHE A 7 -13.34 29.27 -11.07
CA PHE A 7 -13.86 29.95 -9.88
C PHE A 7 -14.91 30.95 -10.35
N THR A 8 -15.93 31.18 -9.51
CA THR A 8 -17.16 31.99 -9.70
C THR A 8 -18.31 31.21 -10.35
N HIS A 9 -19.52 31.04 -9.78
CA HIS A 9 -20.24 31.79 -8.76
C HIS A 9 -21.06 30.83 -7.87
N LEU A 10 -20.88 30.87 -6.54
CA LEU A 10 -21.89 30.36 -5.61
C LEU A 10 -22.57 31.56 -4.95
N ARG A 11 -23.82 31.78 -5.39
CA ARG A 11 -24.76 32.77 -4.89
C ARG A 11 -25.05 32.44 -3.42
N LEU A 12 -24.62 33.30 -2.50
CA LEU A 12 -24.94 33.19 -1.07
C LEU A 12 -26.43 33.52 -0.87
N LEU A 13 -27.23 32.50 -0.52
CA LEU A 13 -28.53 32.72 0.10
C LEU A 13 -28.32 33.06 1.57
N PRO A 14 -28.84 34.20 2.07
CA PRO A 14 -28.81 34.51 3.49
C PRO A 14 -29.94 33.74 4.20
N GLY A 15 -29.63 33.07 5.32
CA GLY A 15 -30.67 32.64 6.27
C GLY A 15 -30.86 31.14 6.49
N GLY A 16 -29.81 30.32 6.42
CA GLY A 16 -29.85 28.99 7.03
C GLY A 16 -29.71 29.07 8.56
N PRO A 17 -30.44 28.27 9.35
CA PRO A 17 -30.27 28.24 10.80
C PRO A 17 -28.80 27.92 11.12
N LYS A 18 -28.18 28.74 11.98
CA LYS A 18 -26.83 28.49 12.50
C LYS A 18 -26.85 27.15 13.22
N TYR A 19 -26.52 26.07 12.52
CA TYR A 19 -26.28 24.78 13.12
C TYR A 19 -25.02 24.95 13.97
N VAL A 20 -25.21 25.16 15.27
CA VAL A 20 -24.11 25.05 16.22
C VAL A 20 -23.68 23.59 16.13
N PRO A 21 -22.46 23.26 15.67
CA PRO A 21 -22.02 21.89 15.79
C PRO A 21 -22.04 21.56 17.29
N CYS A 22 -22.93 20.66 17.68
CA CYS A 22 -22.87 20.02 18.98
C CYS A 22 -21.57 19.22 18.99
N VAL A 23 -20.47 19.90 19.35
CA VAL A 23 -19.19 19.24 19.61
C VAL A 23 -19.40 18.48 20.90
N GLN A 24 -19.94 17.27 20.80
CA GLN A 24 -19.72 16.25 21.82
C GLN A 24 -18.21 15.96 21.82
N LYS A 25 -17.46 16.79 22.54
CA LYS A 25 -16.10 16.47 22.96
C LYS A 25 -16.24 15.27 23.88
N PHE A 26 -16.03 14.07 23.36
CA PHE A 26 -15.74 12.93 24.22
C PHE A 26 -14.41 13.27 24.91
N TYR A 27 -14.44 13.38 26.23
CA TYR A 27 -13.25 13.67 27.03
C TYR A 27 -12.23 12.55 26.80
N THR A 28 -11.02 12.89 26.35
CA THR A 28 -9.88 11.98 26.50
C THR A 28 -9.54 11.95 27.98
N THR A 29 -9.96 10.92 28.70
CA THR A 29 -9.72 10.70 30.13
C THR A 29 -8.26 10.33 30.46
N GLU A 30 -7.31 10.63 29.56
CA GLU A 30 -5.90 10.29 29.77
C GLU A 30 -5.14 11.37 30.59
N SER A 31 -5.73 12.54 30.89
CA SER A 31 -5.00 13.65 31.56
C SER A 31 -5.62 14.26 32.82
N THR A 32 -6.76 13.76 33.31
CA THR A 32 -7.26 14.14 34.64
C THR A 32 -7.03 12.99 35.60
N SER A 33 -6.15 13.19 36.60
CA SER A 33 -6.08 12.33 37.78
C SER A 33 -7.51 12.08 38.27
N PRO A 34 -8.04 10.84 38.22
CA PRO A 34 -9.41 10.61 38.62
C PRO A 34 -9.52 10.90 40.12
N GLU A 35 -10.26 11.95 40.48
CA GLU A 35 -10.80 12.07 41.83
C GLU A 35 -11.55 10.77 42.12
N GLN A 36 -11.13 10.08 43.18
CA GLN A 36 -11.38 8.64 43.43
C GLN A 36 -12.82 8.28 43.82
N THR A 37 -13.80 9.04 43.38
CA THR A 37 -15.22 8.79 43.68
C THR A 37 -15.94 8.24 42.45
N ASN A 38 -15.52 7.08 41.96
CA ASN A 38 -16.19 6.42 40.84
C ASN A 38 -16.99 5.21 41.34
N THR A 39 -18.28 5.22 41.02
CA THR A 39 -19.10 4.02 41.06
C THR A 39 -18.71 3.11 39.88
N SER A 40 -18.55 1.80 40.10
CA SER A 40 -18.10 0.81 39.10
C SER A 40 -18.85 0.89 37.74
N LYS A 41 -20.12 1.32 37.74
CA LYS A 41 -20.92 1.49 36.52
C LYS A 41 -20.51 2.70 35.68
N ALA A 42 -20.05 3.79 36.30
CA ALA A 42 -19.65 5.00 35.57
C ALA A 42 -18.38 4.73 34.73
N GLU A 43 -17.44 3.96 35.27
CA GLU A 43 -16.22 3.55 34.56
C GLU A 43 -16.54 2.64 33.37
N GLU A 44 -17.51 1.73 33.52
CA GLU A 44 -17.95 0.85 32.43
C GLU A 44 -18.59 1.66 31.29
N VAL A 45 -19.43 2.65 31.60
CA VAL A 45 -20.10 3.50 30.59
C VAL A 45 -19.09 4.40 29.86
N LEU A 46 -18.07 4.90 30.56
CA LEU A 46 -17.00 5.71 29.98
C LEU A 46 -15.93 4.87 29.27
N SER A 47 -15.96 3.54 29.42
CA SER A 47 -15.09 2.63 28.68
C SER A 47 -15.45 2.53 27.21
N THR A 48 -14.50 2.08 26.39
CA THR A 48 -14.70 1.88 24.95
C THR A 48 -15.75 0.82 24.62
N LYS A 49 -16.20 0.03 25.60
CA LYS A 49 -17.25 -0.99 25.40
C LYS A 49 -18.51 -0.43 24.75
N TYR A 50 -18.89 0.79 25.12
CA TYR A 50 -20.07 1.49 24.58
C TYR A 50 -19.70 2.64 23.63
N GLY A 51 -18.44 2.67 23.17
CA GLY A 51 -17.90 3.73 22.32
C GLY A 51 -18.51 3.73 20.92
N ARG A 52 -18.55 4.91 20.30
CA ARG A 52 -18.85 5.02 18.86
C ARG A 52 -17.71 4.37 18.07
N HIS A 53 -17.98 3.88 16.86
CA HIS A 53 -16.95 3.35 15.95
C HIS A 53 -15.71 4.25 15.78
N GLY A 54 -15.87 5.58 15.87
CA GLY A 54 -14.73 6.51 15.82
C GLY A 54 -13.73 6.31 16.96
N VAL A 55 -14.22 6.03 18.18
CA VAL A 55 -13.38 5.84 19.37
C VAL A 55 -12.51 4.59 19.22
N HIS A 56 -13.11 3.47 18.77
CA HIS A 56 -12.35 2.26 18.48
C HIS A 56 -11.27 2.46 17.41
N LEU A 57 -11.55 3.27 16.38
CA LEU A 57 -10.55 3.58 15.35
C LEU A 57 -9.41 4.44 15.89
N GLU A 58 -9.70 5.35 16.81
CA GLU A 58 -8.69 6.17 17.46
C GLU A 58 -7.79 5.33 18.36
N GLU A 59 -8.35 4.36 19.09
CA GLU A 59 -7.58 3.42 19.90
C GLU A 59 -6.69 2.50 19.04
N GLU A 60 -7.27 1.88 18.01
CA GLU A 60 -6.51 1.07 17.03
C GLU A 60 -5.36 1.90 16.42
N ALA A 61 -5.60 3.18 16.15
CA ALA A 61 -4.58 4.09 15.64
C ALA A 61 -3.53 4.45 16.71
N LYS A 62 -3.92 4.77 17.94
CA LYS A 62 -3.00 5.10 19.04
C LYS A 62 -2.00 3.97 19.29
N ASP A 63 -2.46 2.73 19.31
CA ASP A 63 -1.61 1.57 19.55
C ASP A 63 -0.56 1.37 18.45
N LEU A 64 -0.95 1.57 17.20
CA LEU A 64 -0.03 1.50 16.06
C LEU A 64 0.92 2.70 16.02
N ILE A 65 0.44 3.90 16.35
CA ILE A 65 1.23 5.13 16.40
C ILE A 65 2.35 4.99 17.43
N ARG A 66 2.06 4.46 18.63
CA ARG A 66 3.07 4.26 19.68
C ARG A 66 4.28 3.43 19.23
N ARG A 67 4.07 2.48 18.32
CA ARG A 67 5.15 1.61 17.77
C ARG A 67 5.99 2.34 16.73
N VAL A 68 5.34 3.17 15.93
CA VAL A 68 5.92 3.78 14.73
C VAL A 68 6.54 5.16 15.00
N GLN A 69 5.94 5.95 15.91
CA GLN A 69 6.31 7.33 16.21
C GLN A 69 7.79 7.51 16.56
N ARG A 70 8.33 8.69 16.29
CA ARG A 70 9.71 9.06 16.64
C ARG A 70 9.83 9.54 18.08
N HIS A 71 8.88 10.38 18.49
CA HIS A 71 8.79 10.95 19.83
C HIS A 71 7.33 10.92 20.30
N GLU A 72 7.12 11.05 21.61
CA GLU A 72 5.79 10.87 22.23
C GLU A 72 4.72 11.86 21.75
N LYS A 73 5.14 13.08 21.38
CA LYS A 73 4.23 14.14 20.90
C LYS A 73 4.15 14.24 19.38
N ASP A 74 4.52 13.17 18.66
CA ASP A 74 4.52 13.18 17.20
C ASP A 74 3.14 12.81 16.65
N PHE A 75 2.46 13.77 16.06
CA PHE A 75 1.11 13.56 15.50
C PHE A 75 1.04 13.76 13.98
N GLU A 76 2.03 14.43 13.39
CA GLU A 76 1.96 14.95 12.04
C GLU A 76 3.03 14.37 11.11
N SER A 77 4.03 13.64 11.63
CA SER A 77 5.00 12.94 10.79
C SER A 77 4.31 12.02 9.77
N GLU A 78 4.99 11.85 8.63
CA GLU A 78 4.55 10.98 7.53
C GLU A 78 4.21 9.57 8.02
N GLU A 79 5.02 9.01 8.92
CA GLU A 79 4.82 7.66 9.46
C GLU A 79 3.49 7.57 10.22
N VAL A 80 3.21 8.55 11.09
CA VAL A 80 1.97 8.66 11.86
C VAL A 80 0.77 8.87 10.92
N GLN A 81 0.93 9.69 9.88
CA GLN A 81 -0.11 9.89 8.87
C GLN A 81 -0.41 8.60 8.09
N ILE A 82 0.62 7.83 7.72
CA ILE A 82 0.47 6.52 7.05
C ILE A 82 -0.31 5.55 7.92
N VAL A 83 -0.02 5.50 9.23
CA VAL A 83 -0.77 4.68 10.20
C VAL A 83 -2.24 5.10 10.25
N LYS A 84 -2.51 6.40 10.44
CA LYS A 84 -3.89 6.94 10.47
C LYS A 84 -4.67 6.61 9.19
N LEU A 85 -4.04 6.73 8.02
CA LEU A 85 -4.65 6.37 6.74
C LEU A 85 -4.88 4.87 6.61
N THR A 86 -3.98 4.05 7.13
CA THR A 86 -4.09 2.59 7.10
C THR A 86 -5.26 2.09 7.96
N VAL A 87 -5.46 2.65 9.15
CA VAL A 87 -6.63 2.36 9.99
C VAL A 87 -7.93 2.76 9.28
N LYS A 88 -7.96 3.95 8.66
CA LYS A 88 -9.11 4.38 7.84
C LYS A 88 -9.39 3.46 6.65
N LEU A 89 -8.35 3.00 5.95
CA LEU A 89 -8.46 2.05 4.85
C LEU A 89 -9.07 0.72 5.32
N ARG A 90 -8.57 0.16 6.43
CA ARG A 90 -9.12 -1.07 7.04
C ARG A 90 -10.60 -0.90 7.41
N TYR A 91 -10.96 0.25 7.98
CA TYR A 91 -12.35 0.59 8.27
C TYR A 91 -13.23 0.63 7.02
N PHE A 92 -12.82 1.36 5.97
CA PHE A 92 -13.58 1.45 4.73
C PHE A 92 -13.72 0.09 4.04
N GLN A 93 -12.67 -0.75 4.06
CA GLN A 93 -12.74 -2.12 3.56
C GLN A 93 -13.75 -2.95 4.35
N ARG A 94 -13.69 -2.91 5.70
CA ARG A 94 -14.64 -3.63 6.58
C ARG A 94 -16.08 -3.21 6.32
N MET A 95 -16.36 -1.91 6.18
CA MET A 95 -17.70 -1.40 5.91
C MET A 95 -18.19 -1.72 4.49
N SER A 96 -17.30 -1.66 3.50
CA SER A 96 -17.64 -1.98 2.11
C SER A 96 -17.97 -3.46 1.92
N ARG A 97 -17.35 -4.36 2.69
CA ARG A 97 -17.65 -5.80 2.68
C ARG A 97 -19.01 -6.11 3.30
N LYS A 98 -19.42 -5.38 4.35
CA LYS A 98 -20.70 -5.61 5.03
C LYS A 98 -21.90 -5.11 4.22
N ASN A 99 -21.77 -3.96 3.54
CA ASN A 99 -22.89 -3.25 2.93
C ASN A 99 -22.56 -2.76 1.51
N ASP A 100 -23.33 -3.19 0.50
CA ASP A 100 -23.14 -2.78 -0.89
C ASP A 100 -23.42 -1.29 -1.15
N LYS A 101 -24.37 -0.70 -0.43
CA LYS A 101 -24.61 0.75 -0.48
C LYS A 101 -23.37 1.52 -0.01
N MET A 102 -22.73 1.02 1.05
CA MET A 102 -21.53 1.63 1.61
C MET A 102 -20.32 1.46 0.67
N LYS A 103 -20.24 0.36 -0.08
CA LYS A 103 -19.22 0.15 -1.11
C LYS A 103 -19.20 1.30 -2.12
N LYS A 104 -20.37 1.78 -2.59
CA LYS A 104 -20.45 2.92 -3.50
C LYS A 104 -19.98 4.22 -2.84
N THR A 105 -20.45 4.51 -1.62
CA THR A 105 -20.07 5.71 -0.86
C THR A 105 -18.58 5.76 -0.51
N PHE A 106 -18.00 4.62 -0.14
CA PHE A 106 -16.61 4.53 0.30
C PHE A 106 -15.63 4.34 -0.85
N ARG A 107 -16.05 3.92 -2.06
CA ARG A 107 -15.14 3.73 -3.21
C ARG A 107 -14.23 4.94 -3.45
N GLY A 108 -14.80 6.15 -3.56
CA GLY A 108 -14.02 7.36 -3.78
C GLY A 108 -13.15 7.77 -2.57
N LYS A 109 -13.61 7.48 -1.35
CA LYS A 109 -12.82 7.73 -0.13
C LYS A 109 -11.63 6.77 -0.06
N LEU A 110 -11.86 5.48 -0.33
CA LEU A 110 -10.87 4.41 -0.35
C LEU A 110 -9.75 4.74 -1.34
N LEU A 111 -10.11 5.10 -2.58
CA LEU A 111 -9.15 5.46 -3.62
C LEU A 111 -8.27 6.64 -3.19
N ARG A 112 -8.87 7.76 -2.76
CA ARG A 112 -8.12 8.94 -2.28
C ARG A 112 -7.23 8.64 -1.08
N THR A 113 -7.71 7.84 -0.12
CA THR A 113 -6.88 7.45 1.04
C THR A 113 -5.74 6.52 0.66
N PHE A 114 -5.95 5.66 -0.33
CA PHE A 114 -4.93 4.76 -0.86
C PHE A 114 -3.84 5.57 -1.58
N GLU A 115 -4.24 6.45 -2.50
CA GLU A 115 -3.35 7.36 -3.22
C GLU A 115 -2.55 8.23 -2.25
N ARG A 116 -3.20 8.85 -1.25
CA ARG A 116 -2.50 9.68 -0.26
C ARG A 116 -1.50 8.87 0.58
N ARG A 117 -1.87 7.65 0.99
CA ARG A 117 -0.96 6.76 1.73
C ARG A 117 0.24 6.38 0.87
N TRP A 118 0.00 6.07 -0.40
CA TRP A 118 1.04 5.72 -1.35
C TRP A 118 2.00 6.89 -1.61
N GLN A 119 1.48 8.12 -1.76
CA GLN A 119 2.31 9.33 -1.85
C GLN A 119 3.20 9.51 -0.61
N LEU A 120 2.65 9.35 0.60
CA LEU A 120 3.44 9.47 1.83
C LEU A 120 4.51 8.38 1.95
N LEU A 121 4.22 7.15 1.52
CA LEU A 121 5.21 6.07 1.51
C LEU A 121 6.35 6.37 0.53
N ASN A 122 6.07 7.01 -0.60
CA ASN A 122 7.08 7.46 -1.53
C ASN A 122 7.96 8.58 -0.97
N GLU A 123 7.36 9.59 -0.33
CA GLU A 123 8.14 10.65 0.32
C GLU A 123 9.02 10.08 1.44
N LEU A 124 8.46 9.19 2.27
CA LEU A 124 9.21 8.55 3.34
C LEU A 124 10.38 7.71 2.78
N ARG A 125 10.17 6.98 1.67
CA ARG A 125 11.21 6.23 0.97
C ARG A 125 12.34 7.13 0.46
N ARG A 126 12.04 8.35 0.01
CA ARG A 126 13.03 9.30 -0.50
C ARG A 126 13.88 9.92 0.61
N PHE A 127 13.27 10.31 1.73
CA PHE A 127 13.95 11.06 2.78
C PHE A 127 14.48 10.19 3.93
N ARG A 128 13.76 9.13 4.33
CA ARG A 128 14.06 8.32 5.53
C ARG A 128 13.73 6.85 5.32
N TYR A 129 14.69 6.13 4.75
CA TYR A 129 14.51 4.72 4.42
C TYR A 129 14.33 3.80 5.66
N GLU A 130 15.05 4.08 6.76
CA GLU A 130 14.93 3.29 8.00
C GLU A 130 13.52 3.32 8.59
N SER A 131 12.95 4.52 8.70
CA SER A 131 11.55 4.71 9.12
C SER A 131 10.58 4.03 8.16
N TYR A 132 10.83 4.11 6.86
CA TYR A 132 10.00 3.45 5.85
C TYR A 132 9.96 1.94 6.04
N GLU A 133 11.10 1.29 6.23
CA GLU A 133 11.16 -0.16 6.48
C GLU A 133 10.44 -0.54 7.79
N LYS A 134 10.64 0.25 8.86
CA LYS A 134 9.95 0.08 10.14
C LYS A 134 8.42 0.14 9.96
N VAL A 135 7.91 1.13 9.24
CA VAL A 135 6.48 1.29 8.96
C VAL A 135 5.91 0.10 8.19
N LEU A 136 6.63 -0.42 7.18
CA LEU A 136 6.17 -1.57 6.41
C LEU A 136 6.10 -2.85 7.26
N LYS A 137 7.10 -3.07 8.13
CA LYS A 137 7.13 -4.21 9.07
C LYS A 137 5.94 -4.15 10.04
N GLU A 138 5.75 -3.01 10.72
CA GLU A 138 4.69 -2.83 11.71
C GLU A 138 3.27 -2.92 11.12
N LEU A 139 3.07 -2.38 9.91
CA LEU A 139 1.77 -2.42 9.25
C LEU A 139 1.49 -3.73 8.50
N SER A 140 2.52 -4.57 8.31
CA SER A 140 2.49 -5.79 7.49
C SER A 140 1.92 -5.52 6.09
N THR A 141 2.32 -4.39 5.50
CA THR A 141 1.87 -3.98 4.16
C THR A 141 3.03 -3.96 3.19
N GLN A 142 2.79 -4.41 1.96
CA GLN A 142 3.74 -4.27 0.86
C GLN A 142 3.51 -2.95 0.12
N HIS A 143 4.59 -2.27 -0.23
CA HIS A 143 4.55 -1.07 -1.05
C HIS A 143 4.92 -1.42 -2.49
N ILE A 144 3.98 -1.23 -3.40
CA ILE A 144 4.19 -1.46 -4.83
C ILE A 144 4.80 -0.19 -5.42
N LEU A 145 5.95 -0.34 -6.08
CA LEU A 145 6.59 0.74 -6.81
C LEU A 145 5.78 1.06 -8.07
N GLU A 146 5.71 2.36 -8.39
CA GLU A 146 5.03 2.80 -9.60
C GLU A 146 5.71 2.22 -10.85
N PRO A 147 4.93 1.68 -11.80
CA PRO A 147 5.48 1.30 -13.10
C PRO A 147 5.92 2.55 -13.85
N GLU A 148 6.94 2.42 -14.70
CA GLU A 148 7.46 3.54 -15.49
C GLU A 148 6.40 4.14 -16.43
N LEU A 149 5.55 3.27 -16.99
CA LEU A 149 4.49 3.65 -17.93
C LEU A 149 3.18 2.98 -17.54
N TRP A 150 2.11 3.77 -17.55
CA TRP A 150 0.76 3.25 -17.40
C TRP A 150 0.22 2.84 -18.76
N VAL A 151 0.15 1.54 -19.02
CA VAL A 151 -0.36 0.99 -20.28
C VAL A 151 -1.65 0.21 -20.02
N SER A 152 -2.73 0.60 -20.69
CA SER A 152 -3.96 -0.18 -20.70
C SER A 152 -3.79 -1.38 -21.64
N LYS A 153 -3.90 -2.61 -21.11
CA LYS A 153 -3.86 -3.84 -21.91
C LYS A 153 -5.27 -4.16 -22.41
N THR A 154 -5.41 -4.36 -23.72
CA THR A 154 -6.60 -5.00 -24.32
C THR A 154 -6.42 -6.52 -24.32
N ASP A 155 -7.51 -7.27 -24.46
CA ASP A 155 -7.46 -8.74 -24.44
C ASP A 155 -6.53 -9.29 -25.55
N LEU A 156 -6.66 -8.75 -26.77
CA LEU A 156 -5.76 -9.10 -27.88
C LEU A 156 -4.28 -8.80 -27.56
N ALA A 157 -4.00 -7.69 -26.87
CA ALA A 157 -2.63 -7.34 -26.51
C ALA A 157 -2.06 -8.33 -25.49
N ALA A 158 -2.88 -8.82 -24.55
CA ALA A 158 -2.49 -9.86 -23.61
C ALA A 158 -2.21 -11.20 -24.32
N ASP A 159 -3.07 -11.61 -25.26
CA ASP A 159 -2.87 -12.85 -26.03
C ASP A 159 -1.59 -12.80 -26.89
N VAL A 160 -1.31 -11.64 -27.51
CA VAL A 160 -0.09 -11.43 -28.30
C VAL A 160 1.16 -11.46 -27.40
N GLU A 161 1.08 -10.88 -26.21
CA GLU A 161 2.16 -10.91 -25.22
C GLU A 161 2.46 -12.36 -24.78
N ASP A 162 1.43 -13.14 -24.46
CA ASP A 162 1.56 -14.55 -24.09
C ASP A 162 2.15 -15.39 -25.22
N MET A 163 1.69 -15.18 -26.47
CA MET A 163 2.24 -15.85 -27.65
C MET A 163 3.73 -15.52 -27.82
N ARG A 164 4.12 -14.25 -27.66
CA ARG A 164 5.53 -13.81 -27.75
C ARG A 164 6.39 -14.44 -26.66
N ILE A 165 5.88 -14.51 -25.42
CA ILE A 165 6.58 -15.15 -24.30
C ILE A 165 6.81 -16.64 -24.59
N ARG A 166 5.80 -17.35 -25.11
CA ARG A 166 5.91 -18.77 -25.48
C ARG A 166 6.93 -19.00 -26.60
N ALA A 167 6.81 -18.24 -27.69
CA ALA A 167 7.73 -18.34 -28.82
C ALA A 167 9.18 -18.02 -28.41
N PHE A 168 9.37 -17.04 -27.51
CA PHE A 168 10.69 -16.75 -26.96
C PHE A 168 11.24 -17.91 -26.13
N ALA A 169 10.42 -18.52 -25.27
CA ALA A 169 10.82 -19.67 -24.47
C ALA A 169 11.20 -20.89 -25.34
N GLU A 170 10.45 -21.15 -26.41
CA GLU A 170 10.77 -22.22 -27.37
C GLU A 170 12.07 -21.93 -28.11
N LYS A 171 12.27 -20.69 -28.58
CA LYS A 171 13.52 -20.28 -29.21
C LYS A 171 14.72 -20.46 -28.28
N GLN A 172 14.59 -20.13 -27.00
CA GLN A 172 15.65 -20.34 -26.02
C GLN A 172 15.99 -21.83 -25.82
N LYS A 173 14.98 -22.72 -25.86
CA LYS A 173 15.21 -24.17 -25.78
C LYS A 173 15.98 -24.68 -27.00
N GLN A 174 15.58 -24.28 -28.20
CA GLN A 174 16.27 -24.64 -29.45
C GLN A 174 17.72 -24.17 -29.42
N MET A 175 17.97 -22.91 -29.07
CA MET A 175 19.32 -22.38 -28.96
C MET A 175 20.18 -23.15 -27.94
N ALA A 176 19.59 -23.60 -26.83
CA ALA A 176 20.29 -24.42 -25.84
C ALA A 176 20.58 -25.84 -26.35
N GLU A 177 19.69 -26.43 -27.14
CA GLU A 177 19.90 -27.73 -27.80
C GLU A 177 20.99 -27.63 -28.87
N ASP A 178 20.92 -26.63 -29.74
CA ASP A 178 21.92 -26.36 -30.78
C ASP A 178 23.31 -26.11 -30.17
N ALA A 179 23.37 -25.38 -29.06
CA ALA A 179 24.61 -25.16 -28.32
C ALA A 179 25.21 -26.48 -27.80
N LYS A 180 24.39 -27.38 -27.24
CA LYS A 180 24.85 -28.72 -26.80
C LYS A 180 25.36 -29.56 -27.96
N ILE A 181 24.63 -29.59 -29.07
CA ILE A 181 25.04 -30.33 -30.27
C ILE A 181 26.39 -29.79 -30.78
N ASN A 182 26.57 -28.48 -30.77
CA ASN A 182 27.84 -27.86 -31.20
C ASN A 182 28.99 -28.15 -30.22
N GLU A 183 28.74 -28.18 -28.91
CA GLU A 183 29.72 -28.60 -27.91
C GLU A 183 30.13 -30.06 -28.11
N GLU A 184 29.17 -30.96 -28.32
CA GLU A 184 29.42 -32.36 -28.65
C GLU A 184 30.25 -32.50 -29.95
N PHE A 185 29.91 -31.74 -30.97
CA PHE A 185 30.66 -31.72 -32.23
C PHE A 185 32.11 -31.24 -32.04
N GLU A 186 32.35 -30.16 -31.30
CA GLU A 186 33.71 -29.68 -31.06
C GLU A 186 34.52 -30.64 -30.17
N THR A 187 33.88 -31.32 -29.20
CA THR A 187 34.58 -32.34 -28.39
C THR A 187 35.02 -33.54 -29.25
N THR A 188 34.13 -34.07 -30.09
CA THR A 188 34.44 -35.20 -30.99
C THR A 188 35.53 -34.84 -32.00
N LYS A 189 35.43 -33.65 -32.63
CA LYS A 189 36.46 -33.11 -33.52
C LYS A 189 37.83 -33.01 -32.85
N ASN A 190 37.87 -32.55 -31.59
CA ASN A 190 39.10 -32.46 -30.82
C ASN A 190 39.66 -33.84 -30.43
N GLN A 191 38.80 -34.82 -30.12
CA GLN A 191 39.21 -36.20 -29.86
C GLN A 191 39.85 -36.83 -31.08
N ILE A 192 39.19 -36.77 -32.24
CA ILE A 192 39.70 -37.30 -33.51
C ILE A 192 41.05 -36.67 -33.86
N LYS A 193 41.18 -35.35 -33.71
CA LYS A 193 42.45 -34.64 -33.94
C LYS A 193 43.59 -35.19 -33.08
N LYS A 194 43.32 -35.50 -31.80
CA LYS A 194 44.32 -36.09 -30.89
C LYS A 194 44.71 -37.51 -31.30
N GLU A 195 43.73 -38.35 -31.67
CA GLU A 195 44.00 -39.71 -32.15
C GLU A 195 44.86 -39.72 -33.42
N LEU A 196 44.58 -38.82 -34.35
CA LEU A 196 45.38 -38.68 -35.58
C LEU A 196 46.82 -38.26 -35.28
N LEU A 197 47.04 -37.34 -34.34
CA LEU A 197 48.38 -36.94 -33.91
C LEU A 197 49.14 -38.12 -33.28
N GLN A 198 48.49 -38.89 -32.40
CA GLN A 198 49.09 -40.08 -31.78
C GLN A 198 49.50 -41.13 -32.82
N LYS A 199 48.69 -41.32 -33.88
CA LYS A 199 49.02 -42.25 -34.98
C LYS A 199 50.16 -41.78 -35.87
N LEU A 200 50.42 -40.47 -35.94
CA LEU A 200 51.55 -39.91 -36.69
C LEU A 200 52.87 -40.00 -35.91
N GLU A 201 52.80 -40.13 -34.59
CA GLU A 201 53.96 -40.25 -33.70
C GLU A 201 54.45 -41.71 -33.52
N GLN A 202 53.70 -42.70 -34.01
CA GLN A 202 54.04 -44.13 -34.02
C GLN A 202 54.64 -44.57 -35.35
#